data_AF-A0A1V4FJ82-F1
#
_entry.id   AF-A0A1V4FJ82-F1
#
_cell.length_a   1.000
_cell.length_b   1.000
_cell.length_c   1.000
_cell.angle_alpha   90.00
_cell.angle_beta   90.00
_cell.angle_gamma   90.00
#
_symmetry.space_group_name_H-M   'P 1'
#
loop_
_entity.id
_entity.type
_entity.pdbx_description
1 polymer ?
#
loop_
_entity_poly.entity_id
_entity_poly.type
_entity_poly.pdbx_seq_one_letter_code
_entity_poly.pdbx_strand_id
1 'polypeptide(L)' 'MKNVYVVLDNDMEDSVVTAEIYSTYEKAEKAVKETIQELEDQYEEIEEYDHGWLLIDGDTTERVIEIEASGVK' A
#
# COMPACT_ATOMS: atom_id res chain seq x y z
N MET A 1 -18.36 8.71 -14.38
CA MET A 1 -17.12 7.91 -14.45
C MET A 1 -17.06 7.04 -13.20
N LYS A 2 -16.73 5.75 -13.31
CA LYS A 2 -16.46 4.94 -12.13
C LYS A 2 -14.99 5.19 -11.76
N ASN A 3 -14.75 5.74 -10.57
CA ASN A 3 -13.40 5.83 -10.04
C ASN A 3 -12.92 4.40 -9.79
N VAL A 4 -11.71 4.06 -10.24
CA VAL A 4 -11.02 2.85 -9.82
C VAL A 4 -9.90 3.25 -8.87
N TYR A 5 -9.65 2.42 -7.87
CA TYR A 5 -8.62 2.65 -6.87
C TYR A 5 -7.54 1.60 -7.09
N VAL A 6 -6.30 2.05 -7.24
CA VAL A 6 -5.15 1.18 -7.47
C VAL A 6 -4.35 1.15 -6.18
N VAL A 7 -4.14 -0.05 -5.63
CA VAL A 7 -3.16 -0.27 -4.58
C VAL A 7 -1.84 -0.54 -5.28
N LEU A 8 -0.82 0.27 -5.02
CA LEU A 8 0.56 0.06 -5.43
C LEU A 8 1.33 -0.37 -4.21
N ASP A 9 1.97 -1.53 -4.29
CA ASP A 9 2.72 -2.10 -3.18
C ASP A 9 4.13 -2.40 -3.68
N ASN A 10 5.07 -1.60 -3.19
CA ASN A 10 6.44 -1.53 -3.65
C ASN A 10 7.36 -2.05 -2.56
N ASP A 11 7.81 -3.28 -2.74
CA ASP A 11 8.84 -3.93 -1.95
C ASP A 11 10.22 -3.51 -2.49
N MET A 12 10.91 -2.65 -1.74
CA MET A 12 12.18 -2.06 -2.14
C MET A 12 13.35 -3.04 -1.95
N GLU A 13 13.23 -3.96 -0.99
CA GLU A 13 14.22 -5.01 -0.74
C GLU A 13 14.32 -5.94 -1.95
N ASP A 14 13.18 -6.45 -2.41
CA ASP A 14 13.09 -7.38 -3.55
C ASP A 14 12.98 -6.67 -4.91
N SER A 15 12.85 -5.34 -4.92
CA SER A 15 12.60 -4.53 -6.13
C SER A 15 11.36 -4.99 -6.91
N VAL A 16 10.31 -5.40 -6.19
CA VAL A 16 9.05 -5.89 -6.75
C VAL A 16 7.95 -4.87 -6.52
N VAL A 17 7.19 -4.58 -7.58
CA VAL A 17 5.98 -3.75 -7.49
C VAL A 17 4.78 -4.60 -7.85
N THR A 18 3.84 -4.73 -6.93
CA THR A 18 2.51 -5.32 -7.15
C THR A 18 1.48 -4.21 -7.30
N ALA A 19 0.47 -4.47 -8.13
CA ALA A 19 -0.62 -3.52 -8.38
C ALA A 19 -1.96 -4.23 -8.37
N GLU A 20 -2.89 -3.77 -7.55
CA GLU A 20 -4.23 -4.33 -7.41
C GLU A 20 -5.30 -3.27 -7.64
N ILE A 21 -6.43 -3.66 -8.25
CA ILE A 21 -7.49 -2.71 -8.66
C ILE A 21 -8.78 -2.99 -7.90
N TYR A 22 -9.31 -1.94 -7.29
CA TYR A 22 -10.50 -1.96 -6.46
C TYR A 22 -11.59 -1.01 -6.98
N SER A 23 -12.84 -1.41 -6.74
CA SER A 23 -14.02 -0.63 -7.17
C SER A 23 -14.33 0.57 -6.27
N THR A 24 -13.81 0.59 -5.05
CA THR A 24 -14.04 1.63 -4.02
C THR A 24 -12.80 1.80 -3.16
N TYR A 25 -12.61 3.00 -2.61
CA TYR A 25 -11.51 3.30 -1.69
C TYR A 25 -11.51 2.37 -0.48
N GLU A 26 -12.69 2.18 0.13
CA GLU A 26 -12.87 1.33 1.32
C GLU A 26 -12.40 -0.11 1.10
N LYS A 27 -12.52 -0.64 -0.13
CA LYS A 27 -12.02 -2.00 -0.45
C LYS A 27 -10.51 -2.01 -0.62
N ALA A 28 -9.95 -0.99 -1.27
CA ALA A 28 -8.50 -0.82 -1.38
C ALA A 28 -7.86 -0.68 0.01
N GLU A 29 -8.40 0.20 0.85
CA GLU A 29 -7.93 0.42 2.22
C GLU A 29 -8.04 -0.85 3.06
N LYS A 30 -9.14 -1.61 2.94
CA LYS A 30 -9.28 -2.89 3.64
C LYS A 30 -8.20 -3.89 3.22
N ALA A 31 -7.92 -3.99 1.91
CA ALA A 31 -6.88 -4.88 1.41
C ALA A 31 -5.49 -4.48 1.95
N VAL A 32 -5.15 -3.18 1.92
CA VAL A 32 -3.88 -2.72 2.46
C VAL A 32 -3.75 -3.02 3.96
N LYS A 33 -4.79 -2.79 4.75
CA LYS A 33 -4.79 -3.12 6.18
C LYS A 33 -4.62 -4.61 6.45
N GLU A 34 -5.23 -5.47 5.62
CA GLU A 34 -5.04 -6.92 5.70
C GLU A 34 -3.59 -7.29 5.37
N THR A 35 -3.00 -6.72 4.31
CA THR A 35 -1.58 -6.90 3.97
C THR A 35 -0.65 -6.42 5.09
N ILE A 36 -0.86 -5.23 5.64
CA ILE A 36 -0.04 -4.70 6.74
C ILE A 36 -0.14 -5.61 7.96
N GLN A 37 -1.32 -6.12 8.29
CA GLN A 37 -1.49 -7.05 9.40
C GLN A 37 -0.73 -8.37 9.20
N GLU A 38 -0.59 -8.86 7.96
CA GLU A 38 0.23 -10.04 7.66
C GLU A 38 1.74 -9.77 7.76
N LEU A 39 2.13 -8.49 7.65
CA LEU A 39 3.51 -8.04 7.62
C LEU A 39 3.98 -7.39 8.92
N GLU A 40 3.10 -7.09 9.87
CA GLU A 40 3.40 -6.25 11.03
C GLU A 40 4.56 -6.77 11.89
N ASP A 41 4.77 -8.09 11.95
CA ASP A 41 5.87 -8.72 12.69
C ASP A 41 7.24 -8.65 11.97
N GLN A 42 7.26 -8.23 10.70
CA GLN A 42 8.47 -8.18 9.85
C GLN A 42 9.15 -6.82 9.85
N TYR A 43 8.47 -5.78 10.31
CA TYR A 43 8.96 -4.39 10.27
C TYR A 43 8.98 -3.82 11.69
N GLU A 44 9.97 -2.96 11.97
CA GLU A 44 10.09 -2.31 13.28
C GLU A 44 9.03 -1.21 13.47
N GLU A 45 8.67 -0.52 12.38
CA GLU A 45 7.73 0.59 12.40
C GLU A 45 6.84 0.63 11.15
N ILE A 46 5.59 1.07 11.34
CA ILE A 46 4.62 1.32 10.27
C ILE A 46 4.12 2.75 10.42
N GLU A 47 4.38 3.60 9.43
CA GLU A 47 3.88 4.98 9.39
C GLU A 47 2.73 5.11 8.37
N GLU A 48 1.58 5.61 8.81
CA GLU A 48 0.44 5.94 7.93
C GLU A 48 0.48 7.43 7.53
N TYR A 49 0.23 7.71 6.25
CA TYR A 49 0.03 9.05 5.71
C TYR A 49 -1.23 9.10 4.82
N ASP A 50 -1.58 10.28 4.31
CA ASP A 50 -2.91 10.58 3.71
C ASP A 50 -3.47 9.49 2.77
N HIS A 51 -2.63 8.82 1.97
CA HIS A 51 -3.05 7.79 1.01
C HIS A 51 -2.11 6.57 0.95
N GLY A 52 -1.37 6.31 2.02
CA GLY A 52 -0.41 5.22 1.99
C GLY A 52 0.26 4.92 3.33
N TRP A 53 1.15 3.95 3.28
CA TRP A 53 1.88 3.43 4.43
C TRP A 53 3.35 3.22 4.06
N LEU A 54 4.22 3.52 5.02
CA LEU A 54 5.64 3.20 4.99
C LEU A 54 5.91 2.08 5.99
N LEU A 55 6.55 1.01 5.54
CA LEU A 55 6.97 -0.10 6.37
C LEU A 55 8.50 -0.01 6.48
N ILE A 56 8.96 0.17 7.72
CA ILE A 56 10.32 0.60 8.05
C ILE A 56 11.00 -0.51 8.87
N ASP A 57 12.22 -0.88 8.48
CA ASP A 57 13.10 -1.77 9.24
C ASP A 57 14.43 -1.06 9.55
N GLY A 58 14.72 -0.88 10.84
CA GLY A 58 15.82 -0.04 11.31
C GLY A 58 15.71 1.42 10.86
N ASP A 59 16.70 1.89 10.10
CA ASP A 59 16.76 3.26 9.59
C ASP A 59 16.27 3.38 8.12
N THR A 60 15.71 2.30 7.55
CA THR A 60 15.38 2.23 6.11
C THR A 60 13.91 1.94 5.87
N THR A 61 13.31 2.68 4.93
CA THR A 61 12.01 2.30 4.35
C THR A 61 12.23 1.14 3.39
N GLU A 62 11.72 -0.03 3.75
CA GLU A 62 11.85 -1.25 2.96
C GLU A 62 10.63 -1.49 2.06
N ARG A 63 9.47 -0.92 2.41
CA ARG A 63 8.26 -1.10 1.62
C ARG A 63 7.31 0.10 1.70
N VAL A 64 6.67 0.40 0.58
CA VAL A 64 5.72 1.50 0.44
C VAL A 64 4.43 0.98 -0.18
N ILE A 65 3.30 1.24 0.47
CA ILE A 65 1.98 0.86 -0.03
C ILE A 65 1.13 2.12 -0.22
N GLU A 66 0.60 2.34 -1.42
CA GLU A 66 -0.13 3.56 -1.81
C GLU A 66 -1.49 3.23 -2.44
N ILE A 67 -2.50 4.08 -2.21
CA ILE A 67 -3.81 4.00 -2.87
C ILE A 67 -3.99 5.21 -3.79
N GLU A 68 -3.98 4.96 -5.11
CA GLU A 68 -4.22 5.98 -6.11
C GLU A 68 -5.64 5.91 -6.69
N ALA A 69 -6.33 7.05 -6.77
CA ALA A 69 -7.58 7.16 -7.52
C ALA A 69 -7.28 7.38 -9.00
N SER A 70 -7.45 6.36 -9.83
CA SER A 70 -7.35 6.50 -11.28
C SER A 70 -8.70 6.88 -11.87
N GLY A 71 -8.78 8.13 -12.34
CA GLY A 71 -9.83 8.60 -13.21
C GLY A 71 -9.39 8.46 -14.66
N VAL A 72 -9.94 7.48 -15.39
CA VAL A 72 -9.82 7.46 -16.86
C VAL A 72 -10.59 8.68 -17.37
N LYS A 73 -9.85 9.72 -17.78
CA LYS A 73 -10.39 10.89 -18.48
C LYS A 73 -10.66 10.57 -19.94
#